data_AF-A0A7G2FC67-F1
#
_entry.id   AF-A0A7G2FC67-F1
#
_cell.length_a   1.000
_cell.length_b   1.000
_cell.length_c   1.000
_cell.angle_alpha   90.00
_cell.angle_beta   90.00
_cell.angle_gamma   90.00
#
_symmetry.space_group_name_H-M   'P 1'
#
loop_
_entity.id
_entity.type
_entity.pdbx_description
1 polymer ?
#
loop_
_entity_poly.entity_id
_entity_poly.type
_entity_poly.pdbx_seq_one_letter_code
_entity_poly.pdbx_strand_id
1 'polypeptide(L)'
;MEILPIPAESFKVGFIEAGKMAESIARGVVASGVLPPNRIYTAVHSNLNRRDVFESFGVNVFSTSEEVVKESDVVIFSVKPQVGIYISYLSIDYMIDSSM
;
A
#
# COMPACT_ATOMS: atom_id res chain seq x y z
N MET A 1 -13.00 -22.41 -0.46
CA MET A 1 -11.87 -21.46 -0.56
C MET A 1 -10.84 -21.92 0.45
N GLU A 2 -9.71 -22.48 0.00
CA GLU A 2 -8.62 -22.80 0.92
C GLU A 2 -7.90 -21.50 1.28
N ILE A 3 -7.67 -21.31 2.57
CA ILE A 3 -6.98 -20.14 3.10
C ILE A 3 -5.49 -20.50 3.11
N LEU A 4 -4.76 -20.09 2.08
CA LEU A 4 -3.31 -20.28 2.03
C LEU A 4 -2.64 -19.19 2.87
N PRO A 5 -1.74 -19.53 3.80
CA PRO A 5 -1.03 -18.53 4.59
C PRO A 5 -0.11 -17.71 3.69
N ILE A 6 -0.04 -16.40 3.94
CA ILE A 6 0.88 -15.51 3.25
C ILE A 6 2.31 -15.88 3.67
N PRO A 7 3.22 -16.22 2.73
CA PRO A 7 4.59 -16.58 3.08
C PRO A 7 5.34 -15.36 3.64
N ALA A 8 5.76 -15.45 4.90
CA ALA A 8 6.46 -14.36 5.59
C ALA A 8 7.75 -13.91 4.90
N GLU A 9 8.39 -14.80 4.13
CA GLU A 9 9.67 -14.55 3.47
C GLU A 9 9.55 -13.87 2.09
N SER A 10 8.33 -13.76 1.53
CA SER A 10 8.13 -13.27 0.15
C SER A 10 6.97 -12.33 -0.06
N PHE A 11 6.21 -11.99 0.98
CA PHE A 11 5.03 -11.14 0.84
C PHE A 11 5.38 -9.69 0.48
N LYS A 12 4.42 -9.04 -0.15
CA LYS A 12 4.50 -7.65 -0.60
C LYS A 12 3.41 -6.82 0.06
N VAL A 13 3.76 -5.61 0.49
CA VAL A 13 2.86 -4.72 1.24
C VAL A 13 2.56 -3.45 0.45
N GLY A 14 1.28 -3.18 0.24
CA GLY A 14 0.78 -1.95 -0.37
C GLY A 14 0.18 -1.01 0.65
N PHE A 15 0.49 0.28 0.55
CA PHE A 15 -0.18 1.34 1.31
C PHE A 15 -1.14 2.11 0.41
N ILE A 16 -2.41 2.19 0.83
CA ILE A 16 -3.37 3.11 0.23
C ILE A 16 -3.27 4.44 0.98
N GLU A 17 -3.00 5.50 0.23
CA GLU A 17 -2.55 6.83 0.66
C GLU A 17 -1.08 6.90 1.12
N ALA A 18 -0.28 7.67 0.37
CA ALA A 18 1.12 7.97 0.66
C ALA A 18 1.29 9.02 1.78
N GLY A 19 0.56 8.88 2.88
CA GLY A 19 0.57 9.80 4.02
C GLY A 19 1.74 9.60 4.97
N LYS A 20 1.76 10.40 6.06
CA LYS A 20 2.77 10.27 7.13
C LYS A 20 2.72 8.91 7.83
N MET A 21 1.53 8.31 7.97
CA MET A 21 1.39 7.00 8.59
C MET A 21 2.02 5.90 7.72
N ALA A 22 1.71 5.89 6.43
CA ALA A 22 2.35 4.97 5.46
C ALA A 22 3.88 5.09 5.52
N GLU A 23 4.40 6.32 5.51
CA GLU A 23 5.85 6.55 5.58
C GLU A 23 6.45 6.05 6.89
N SER A 24 5.85 6.39 8.03
CA SER A 24 6.37 5.98 9.34
C SER A 24 6.41 4.45 9.47
N ILE A 25 5.36 3.76 9.00
CA ILE A 25 5.31 2.29 9.04
C ILE A 25 6.33 1.71 8.07
N ALA A 26 6.36 2.17 6.82
CA ALA A 26 7.28 1.67 5.80
C ALA A 26 8.74 1.82 6.24
N ARG A 27 9.12 2.98 6.77
CA ARG A 27 10.47 3.21 7.31
C ARG A 27 10.78 2.30 8.49
N GLY A 28 9.84 2.12 9.42
CA GLY A 28 10.02 1.22 10.57
C GLY A 28 10.21 -0.23 10.15
N VAL A 29 9.39 -0.71 9.21
CA VAL A 29 9.48 -2.06 8.63
C VAL A 29 10.83 -2.27 7.96
N VAL A 30 11.28 -1.32 7.13
CA VAL A 30 12.59 -1.39 6.47
C VAL A 30 13.74 -1.37 7.48
N ALA A 31 13.68 -0.47 8.48
CA ALA A 31 14.71 -0.36 9.51
C ALA A 31 14.80 -1.61 10.41
N SER A 32 13.67 -2.29 10.63
CA SER A 32 13.62 -3.54 11.41
C SER A 32 14.10 -4.76 10.64
N GLY A 33 14.27 -4.66 9.31
CA GLY A 33 14.65 -5.78 8.44
C GLY A 33 13.51 -6.75 8.12
N VAL A 34 12.27 -6.45 8.53
CA VAL A 34 11.10 -7.31 8.27
C VAL A 34 10.79 -7.43 6.78
N LEU A 35 10.89 -6.33 6.02
CA LEU A 35 10.73 -6.33 4.57
C LEU A 35 11.76 -5.40 3.93
N PRO A 36 12.35 -5.80 2.79
CA PRO A 36 13.12 -4.88 1.97
C PRO A 36 12.19 -3.83 1.33
N PRO A 37 12.68 -2.61 1.09
CA PRO A 37 11.84 -1.52 0.58
C PRO A 37 11.26 -1.80 -0.81
N ASN A 38 11.93 -2.60 -1.64
CA ASN A 38 11.45 -2.98 -2.98
C ASN A 38 10.21 -3.89 -2.98
N ARG A 39 9.80 -4.41 -1.81
CA ARG A 39 8.54 -5.15 -1.62
C ARG A 39 7.44 -4.32 -0.98
N ILE A 40 7.67 -3.00 -0.89
CA ILE A 40 6.70 -2.04 -0.40
C ILE A 40 6.24 -1.20 -1.59
N TYR A 41 4.93 -0.95 -1.63
CA TYR A 41 4.25 -0.23 -2.68
C TYR A 41 3.38 0.89 -2.11
N THR A 42 3.27 1.99 -2.84
CA THR A 42 2.28 3.05 -2.59
C THR A 42 1.93 3.74 -3.91
N ALA A 43 0.85 4.50 -3.93
CA ALA A 43 0.49 5.34 -5.07
C ALA A 43 0.58 6.82 -4.70
N VAL A 44 1.02 7.64 -5.65
CA VAL A 44 1.01 9.10 -5.54
C VAL A 44 0.51 9.67 -6.87
N HIS A 45 -0.64 10.36 -6.83
CA HIS A 45 -1.24 10.91 -8.04
C HIS A 45 -0.61 12.25 -8.46
N SER A 46 -0.59 13.24 -7.56
CA SER A 46 -0.21 14.62 -7.91
C SER A 46 0.89 15.24 -7.03
N ASN A 47 1.12 14.70 -5.82
CA ASN A 47 2.08 15.28 -4.88
C ASN A 47 3.49 14.72 -5.09
N LEU A 48 4.24 15.28 -6.03
CA LEU A 48 5.59 14.81 -6.37
C LEU A 48 6.53 14.74 -5.17
N ASN A 49 6.46 15.68 -4.22
CA ASN A 49 7.26 15.62 -3.00
C ASN A 49 7.03 14.33 -2.20
N ARG A 50 5.80 13.79 -2.20
CA ARG A 50 5.53 12.49 -1.55
C ARG A 50 6.14 11.35 -2.33
N ARG A 51 6.06 11.37 -3.66
CA ARG A 51 6.72 10.36 -4.50
C ARG A 51 8.22 10.31 -4.19
N ASP A 52 8.89 11.46 -4.23
CA ASP A 52 10.32 11.58 -3.95
C ASP A 52 10.68 11.03 -2.56
N VAL A 53 9.86 11.33 -1.55
CA VAL A 53 10.08 10.82 -0.18
C VAL A 53 10.07 9.29 -0.15
N PHE A 54 9.12 8.62 -0.79
CA PHE A 54 9.04 7.15 -0.79
C PHE A 54 10.14 6.51 -1.66
N GLU A 55 10.37 7.06 -2.85
CA GLU A 55 11.42 6.58 -3.75
C GLU A 55 12.82 6.74 -3.14
N SER A 56 13.05 7.79 -2.32
CA SER A 56 14.35 8.05 -1.69
C SER A 56 14.84 6.92 -0.77
N PHE A 57 13.95 6.05 -0.29
CA PHE A 57 14.33 4.87 0.50
C PHE A 57 13.95 3.54 -0.16
N GLY A 58 13.69 3.55 -1.48
CA GLY A 58 13.57 2.36 -2.31
C GLY A 58 12.18 1.74 -2.38
N VAL A 59 11.13 2.44 -1.93
CA VAL A 59 9.73 2.01 -2.10
C VAL A 59 9.32 2.24 -3.54
N ASN A 60 8.56 1.30 -4.13
CA ASN A 60 8.02 1.53 -5.47
C ASN A 60 6.75 2.36 -5.39
N VAL A 61 6.68 3.41 -6.21
CA VAL A 61 5.58 4.37 -6.21
C VAL A 61 4.84 4.31 -7.54
N PHE A 62 3.61 3.82 -7.52
CA PHE A 62 2.73 3.77 -8.67
C PHE A 62 1.97 5.09 -8.88
N SER A 63 1.23 5.17 -9.99
CA SER A 63 0.38 6.32 -10.31
C SER A 63 -1.04 6.17 -9.78
N THR A 64 -1.49 4.92 -9.57
CA THR A 64 -2.85 4.59 -9.12
C THR A 64 -2.85 3.61 -7.95
N SER A 65 -3.87 3.69 -7.10
CA SER A 65 -4.10 2.75 -6.00
C SER A 65 -4.39 1.33 -6.48
N GLU A 66 -4.97 1.20 -7.66
CA GLU A 66 -5.35 -0.06 -8.29
C GLU A 66 -4.12 -0.88 -8.64
N GLU A 67 -3.06 -0.23 -9.11
CA GLU A 67 -1.75 -0.87 -9.31
C GLU A 67 -1.18 -1.38 -7.97
N VAL A 68 -1.27 -0.58 -6.90
CA VAL A 68 -0.81 -1.00 -5.56
C VAL A 68 -1.55 -2.25 -5.11
N VAL A 69 -2.88 -2.27 -5.24
CA VAL A 69 -3.72 -3.41 -4.89
C VAL A 69 -3.32 -4.66 -5.69
N LYS A 70 -3.18 -4.54 -7.01
CA LYS A 70 -2.84 -5.66 -7.89
C LYS A 70 -1.48 -6.28 -7.57
N GLU A 71 -0.52 -5.46 -7.17
CA GLU A 71 0.85 -5.92 -6.90
C GLU A 71 1.07 -6.39 -5.45
N SER A 72 0.13 -6.14 -4.53
CA SER A 72 0.31 -6.41 -3.10
C SER A 72 -0.35 -7.71 -2.65
N ASP A 73 0.28 -8.41 -1.73
CA ASP A 73 -0.32 -9.55 -1.01
C ASP A 73 -1.09 -9.06 0.23
N VAL A 74 -0.63 -7.96 0.83
CA VAL A 74 -1.26 -7.29 1.98
C VAL A 74 -1.44 -5.82 1.65
N VAL A 75 -2.66 -5.31 1.82
CA VAL A 75 -2.97 -3.88 1.63
C VAL A 75 -3.30 -3.23 2.98
N ILE A 76 -2.60 -2.14 3.28
CA ILE A 76 -2.81 -1.32 4.48
C ILE A 76 -3.47 -0.01 4.06
N PHE A 77 -4.68 0.22 4.55
CA PHE A 77 -5.36 1.50 4.36
C PHE A 77 -4.83 2.53 5.35
N SER A 78 -3.98 3.43 4.88
CA SER A 78 -3.36 4.49 5.67
C SER A 78 -4.03 5.85 5.53
N VAL A 79 -5.34 5.81 5.31
CA VAL A 79 -6.22 6.98 5.14
C VAL A 79 -6.55 7.63 6.49
N LYS A 80 -6.82 8.94 6.50
CA LYS A 80 -7.41 9.59 7.67
C LYS A 80 -8.83 9.04 7.90
N PRO A 81 -9.27 8.74 9.14
CA PRO A 81 -10.59 8.16 9.40
C PRO A 81 -11.76 8.96 8.81
N GLN A 82 -11.64 10.28 8.78
CA GLN A 82 -12.62 11.22 8.21
C GLN A 82 -12.86 11.00 6.71
N VAL A 83 -11.84 10.49 6.01
CA VAL A 83 -11.86 10.16 4.57
C VAL A 83 -12.19 8.67 4.38
N GLY A 84 -11.72 7.80 5.28
CA GLY A 84 -11.93 6.36 5.22
C GLY A 84 -13.39 5.90 5.16
N ILE A 85 -14.33 6.66 5.76
CA ILE A 85 -15.76 6.34 5.73
C ILE A 85 -16.36 6.39 4.30
N TYR A 86 -15.84 7.21 3.39
CA TYR A 86 -16.33 7.23 1.99
C TYR A 86 -15.60 6.20 1.10
N ILE A 87 -14.33 5.94 1.38
CA ILE A 87 -13.49 5.03 0.59
C ILE A 87 -13.82 3.56 0.89
N SER A 88 -14.19 3.22 2.13
CA SER A 88 -14.52 1.83 2.49
C SER A 88 -15.73 1.28 1.74
N TYR A 89 -16.78 2.09 1.53
CA TYR A 89 -17.97 1.63 0.82
C TYR A 89 -17.75 1.58 -0.70
N LEU A 90 -17.10 2.58 -1.30
CA LEU A 90 -16.95 2.64 -2.76
C LEU A 90 -15.85 1.72 -3.29
N SER A 91 -14.72 1.61 -2.58
CA SER A 91 -13.55 0.87 -3.06
C SER A 91 -13.60 -0.62 -2.75
N ILE A 92 -14.27 -1.05 -1.68
CA ILE A 92 -14.48 -2.49 -1.42
C ILE A 92 -15.45 -3.06 -2.43
N ASP A 93 -16.60 -2.41 -2.67
CA ASP A 93 -17.55 -2.88 -3.68
C ASP A 93 -16.91 -2.93 -5.08
N TYR A 94 -16.16 -1.89 -5.48
CA TYR A 94 -15.47 -1.88 -6.79
C TYR A 94 -14.33 -2.91 -6.90
N MET A 95 -13.59 -3.17 -5.80
CA MET A 95 -12.55 -4.22 -5.79
C MET A 95 -13.14 -5.63 -5.82
N ILE A 96 -14.29 -5.86 -5.17
CA ILE A 96 -14.97 -7.16 -5.16
C ILE A 96 -15.61 -7.42 -6.53
N ASP A 97 -16.27 -6.43 -7.13
CA ASP A 97 -17.01 -6.59 -8.40
C ASP A 97 -16.07 -6.71 -9.62
N SER A 98 -14.88 -6.09 -9.56
CA SER A 98 -13.85 -6.25 -10.61
C SER A 98 -13.12 -7.61 -10.57
N SER A 99 -13.44 -8.45 -9.58
CA SER A 99 -12.91 -9.80 -9.42
C SER A 99 -13.91 -10.91 -9.79
N MET A 100 -15.06 -10.54 -10.39
CA MET A 100 -16.02 -11.43 -11.04
C MET A 100 -15.94 -11.38 -12.57
#